data_AF-A0A6P2BDU1-F1
#
_entry.id   AF-A0A6P2BDU1-F1
#
_cell.length_a   1.000
_cell.length_b   1.000
_cell.length_c   1.000
_cell.angle_alpha   90.00
_cell.angle_beta   90.00
_cell.angle_gamma   90.00
#
_symmetry.space_group_name_H-M   'P 1'
#
loop_
_entity.id
_entity.type
_entity.pdbx_description
1 polymer ?
#
loop_
_entity_poly.entity_id
_entity_poly.type
_entity_poly.pdbx_seq_one_letter_code
_entity_poly.pdbx_strand_id
1 'polypeptide(L)' 'DALIAACRAACKPIDDKRGTIEYRTEVAGVLAKRAALIAFERAGGTR' A
#
# COMPACT_ATOMS: atom_id res chain seq x y z
N ASP A 1 -10.28 2.48 -3.65
CA ASP A 1 -9.80 2.93 -2.32
C ASP A 1 -10.01 1.94 -1.17
N ALA A 2 -10.97 1.01 -1.25
CA ALA A 2 -11.18 -0.02 -0.22
C ALA A 2 -9.91 -0.83 0.12
N LEU A 3 -9.15 -1.27 -0.89
CA LEU A 3 -7.86 -1.97 -0.69
C LEU A 3 -6.87 -1.12 0.12
N ILE A 4 -6.74 0.16 -0.22
CA ILE A 4 -5.80 1.08 0.41
C ILE A 4 -6.18 1.29 1.87
N ALA A 5 -7.46 1.52 2.15
CA ALA A 5 -7.98 1.68 3.50
C ALA A 5 -7.76 0.42 4.35
N ALA A 6 -8.02 -0.76 3.78
CA ALA A 6 -7.76 -2.04 4.45
C ALA A 6 -6.28 -2.23 4.78
N CYS A 7 -5.38 -1.94 3.84
CA CYS A 7 -3.93 -2.03 4.09
C CYS A 7 -3.45 -1.03 5.15
N ARG A 8 -3.97 0.19 5.14
CA ARG A 8 -3.67 1.20 6.17
C ARG A 8 -4.14 0.77 7.55
N ALA A 9 -5.37 0.27 7.66
CA ALA A 9 -5.94 -0.19 8.93
C ALA A 9 -5.24 -1.45 9.48
N ALA A 10 -4.77 -2.34 8.60
CA ALA A 10 -4.08 -3.56 9.00
C ALA A 10 -2.62 -3.34 9.41
N CYS A 11 -1.96 -2.29 8.90
CA CYS A 11 -0.53 -2.07 9.13
C CYS A 11 -0.26 -1.41 10.50
N LYS A 12 0.83 -1.84 11.17
CA LYS A 12 1.30 -1.29 12.46
C LYS A 12 2.80 -0.95 12.37
N PRO A 13 3.15 0.18 11.71
CA PRO A 13 4.55 0.55 11.51
C PRO A 13 5.19 1.11 12.79
N ILE A 14 6.52 1.03 12.87
CA ILE A 14 7.32 1.70 13.90
C ILE A 14 7.71 3.11 13.44
N ASP A 15 7.88 4.01 14.41
CA ASP A 15 8.45 5.34 14.19
C ASP A 15 9.99 5.26 14.29
N ASP A 16 10.67 5.45 13.16
CA ASP A 16 12.13 5.44 13.11
C ASP A 16 12.66 6.38 12.01
N LYS A 17 13.98 6.39 11.78
CA LYS A 17 14.62 7.25 10.77
C LYS A 17 14.12 7.07 9.33
N ARG A 18 13.37 6.00 9.03
CA ARG A 18 12.73 5.69 7.74
C ARG A 18 11.38 6.41 7.60
N GLY A 19 10.89 7.08 8.63
CA GLY A 19 9.71 7.95 8.63
C GLY A 19 8.74 7.66 9.77
N THR A 20 7.81 8.60 9.98
CA THR A 20 6.78 8.52 11.02
C THR A 20 5.76 7.42 10.73
N ILE A 21 5.04 7.01 11.77
CA ILE A 21 3.94 6.03 11.67
C ILE A 21 2.94 6.46 10.59
N GLU A 22 2.56 7.74 10.56
CA GLU A 22 1.62 8.31 9.59
C GLU A 22 2.16 8.16 8.16
N TYR A 23 3.40 8.58 7.93
CA TYR A 23 4.03 8.48 6.61
C TYR A 23 4.07 7.03 6.11
N ARG A 24 4.47 6.09 6.98
CA ARG A 24 4.55 4.67 6.63
C ARG A 24 3.18 4.04 6.40
N THR A 25 2.17 4.47 7.14
CA THR A 25 0.78 4.05 6.93
C THR A 25 0.28 4.49 5.56
N GLU A 26 0.52 5.74 5.18
CA GLU A 26 0.15 6.26 3.87
C GLU A 26 0.85 5.49 2.73
N VAL A 27 2.17 5.28 2.86
CA VAL A 27 3.00 4.55 1.89
C VAL A 27 2.56 3.10 1.72
N ALA A 28 2.18 2.40 2.81
CA ALA A 28 1.66 1.03 2.73
C ALA A 28 0.45 0.94 1.80
N GLY A 29 -0.46 1.92 1.88
CA GLY A 29 -1.59 2.06 0.98
C GLY A 29 -1.19 2.27 -0.48
N VAL A 30 -0.22 3.14 -0.75
CA VAL A 30 0.29 3.41 -2.11
C VAL A 30 0.93 2.17 -2.71
N LEU A 31 1.76 1.47 -1.94
CA LEU A 31 2.41 0.23 -2.39
C LEU A 31 1.39 -0.86 -2.68
N ALA A 32 0.35 -1.01 -1.85
CA ALA A 32 -0.73 -1.96 -2.10
C ALA A 32 -1.44 -1.69 -3.44
N LYS A 33 -1.78 -0.43 -3.74
CA LYS A 33 -2.38 -0.05 -5.03
C LYS A 33 -1.46 -0.39 -6.20
N ARG A 34 -0.18 -0.04 -6.11
CA ARG A 34 0.81 -0.32 -7.16
C ARG A 34 0.97 -1.82 -7.39
N ALA A 35 1.10 -2.60 -6.31
CA ALA A 35 1.22 -4.05 -6.39
C ALA A 35 -0.01 -4.71 -7.02
N ALA A 36 -1.22 -4.27 -6.65
CA ALA A 36 -2.46 -4.77 -7.21
C ALA A 36 -2.56 -4.49 -8.72
N LEU A 37 -2.16 -3.30 -9.18
CA LEU A 37 -2.14 -2.96 -10.60
C LEU A 37 -1.12 -3.81 -11.38
N ILE A 38 0.09 -3.97 -10.85
CA ILE A 38 1.11 -4.82 -11.47
C ILE A 38 0.65 -6.29 -11.53
N ALA A 39 0.00 -6.78 -10.48
CA ALA A 39 -0.55 -8.14 -10.46
C ALA A 39 -1.69 -8.31 -11.49
N PHE A 40 -2.54 -7.30 -11.65
CA PHE A 40 -3.58 -7.28 -12.66
C PHE A 40 -3.01 -7.29 -14.08
N GLU A 41 -1.99 -6.47 -14.34
CA GLU A 41 -1.26 -6.48 -15.62
C GLU A 41 -0.65 -7.86 -15.92
N ARG A 42 -0.02 -8.50 -14.91
CA ARG A 42 0.54 -9.85 -15.04
C ARG A 42 -0.52 -10.93 -15.27
N ALA A 43 -1.74 -10.73 -14.77
CA ALA A 43 -2.85 -11.65 -14.98
C ALA A 43 -3.46 -11.52 -16.39
N GLY A 44 -2.90 -10.69 -17.26
CA GLY A 44 -3.40 -10.44 -18.63
C GLY A 44 -4.42 -9.31 -18.71
N GLY A 45 -4.65 -8.58 -17.62
CA GLY A 45 -5.41 -7.34 -17.67
C GLY A 45 -4.60 -6.23 -18.32
N THR A 46 -5.25 -5.34 -19.08
CA THR A 46 -4.59 -4.16 -19.64
C THR A 46 -5.01 -2.94 -18.82
N ARG A 47 -4.02 -2.18 -18.35
CA ARG A 47 -4.23 -0.99 -17.52
C ARG A 47 -4.68 0.21 -18.34
#